data_AF-A0A067BUR9-F1
#
_entry.id   AF-A0A067BUR9-F1
#
_cell.length_a   1.000
_cell.length_b   1.000
_cell.length_c   1.000
_cell.angle_alpha   90.00
_cell.angle_beta   90.00
_cell.angle_gamma   90.00
#
_symmetry.space_group_name_H-M   'P 1'
#
loop_
_entity.id
_entity.type
_entity.pdbx_description
1 polymer ?
#
loop_
_entity_poly.entity_id
_entity_poly.type
_entity_poly.pdbx_seq_one_letter_code
_entity_poly.pdbx_strand_id
1 'polypeptide(L)'
;MVVGAPIIVTLGDSITQNGANPDIMGYQVMLTQDYVRKADVVNRGCSGWTTRDWVPKLPLLGREWSHKPPSLITIFLGANDAALLPEPQHVPLETYAGNLKILLQTLSATFPDCRFLLLTPPPIDDTRIKSRSNAEAGKYAAACVAVGAERQVPVVDFWTAMQNMPHLLSDGLHFNRAGNIAAHALILSAIRQHYPALAPEALPSEF
;
A
#
# COMPACT_ATOMS: atom_id res chain seq x y z
N MET A 1 -1.16 16.11 -22.49
CA MET A 1 0.04 16.68 -21.81
C MET A 1 -0.26 16.69 -20.33
N VAL A 2 0.54 16.02 -19.51
CA VAL A 2 0.38 16.09 -18.04
C VAL A 2 0.76 17.51 -17.63
N VAL A 3 -0.17 18.23 -17.00
CA VAL A 3 0.09 19.57 -16.47
C VAL A 3 0.78 19.39 -15.11
N GLY A 4 2.11 19.48 -15.09
CA GLY A 4 2.93 19.43 -13.87
C GLY A 4 3.44 18.03 -13.48
N ALA A 5 4.17 17.96 -12.36
CA ALA A 5 4.73 16.72 -11.84
C ALA A 5 3.64 15.65 -11.56
N PRO A 6 3.87 14.36 -11.89
CA PRO A 6 2.97 13.27 -11.55
C PRO A 6 2.74 13.17 -10.03
N ILE A 7 1.58 12.63 -9.63
CA ILE A 7 1.27 12.34 -8.23
C ILE A 7 1.33 10.83 -8.01
N ILE A 8 2.06 10.41 -6.97
CA ILE A 8 2.08 9.04 -6.45
C ILE A 8 1.36 9.06 -5.10
N VAL A 9 0.24 8.36 -4.98
CA VAL A 9 -0.51 8.24 -3.72
C VAL A 9 -0.20 6.91 -3.06
N THR A 10 0.16 6.93 -1.78
CA THR A 10 0.23 5.73 -0.96
C THR A 10 -1.03 5.64 -0.10
N LEU A 11 -1.96 4.75 -0.47
CA LEU A 11 -3.22 4.51 0.25
C LEU A 11 -3.10 3.27 1.14
N GLY A 12 -3.58 3.35 2.37
CA GLY A 12 -3.58 2.18 3.26
C GLY A 12 -3.96 2.47 4.70
N ASP A 13 -3.41 1.68 5.61
CA ASP A 13 -3.71 1.74 7.04
C ASP A 13 -2.61 2.44 7.86
N SER A 14 -2.37 1.99 9.09
CA SER A 14 -1.32 2.50 9.98
C SER A 14 0.08 2.28 9.44
N ILE A 15 0.33 1.21 8.68
CA ILE A 15 1.66 0.97 8.09
C ILE A 15 1.97 2.05 7.06
N THR A 16 0.99 2.36 6.21
CA THR A 16 1.08 3.50 5.28
C THR A 16 1.21 4.81 6.02
N GLN A 17 0.38 5.07 7.05
CA GLN A 17 0.42 6.32 7.82
C GLN A 17 1.82 6.54 8.43
N ASN A 18 2.38 5.50 9.05
CA ASN A 18 3.70 5.53 9.67
C ASN A 18 4.83 5.52 8.63
N GLY A 19 4.55 5.16 7.37
CA GLY A 19 5.49 5.29 6.26
C GLY A 19 5.94 6.73 6.00
N ALA A 20 5.21 7.74 6.50
CA ALA A 20 5.61 9.15 6.46
C ALA A 20 6.44 9.60 7.68
N ASN A 21 6.80 8.70 8.60
CA ASN A 21 7.57 9.05 9.79
C ASN A 21 9.09 9.04 9.51
N PRO A 22 9.78 10.20 9.58
CA PRO A 22 11.21 10.29 9.30
C PRO A 22 12.08 9.60 10.36
N ASP A 23 11.63 9.52 11.61
CA ASP A 23 12.42 8.93 12.72
C ASP A 23 12.66 7.43 12.54
N ILE A 24 11.81 6.77 11.76
CA ILE A 24 11.92 5.36 11.41
C ILE A 24 12.26 5.15 9.94
N MET A 25 12.71 6.19 9.22
CA MET A 25 12.93 6.13 7.76
C MET A 25 11.73 5.50 7.06
N GLY A 26 10.52 6.00 7.32
CA GLY A 26 9.32 5.44 6.75
C GLY A 26 9.44 5.27 5.23
N TYR A 27 8.89 4.19 4.67
CA TYR A 27 9.08 3.88 3.25
C TYR A 27 8.59 5.01 2.33
N GLN A 28 7.53 5.73 2.73
CA GLN A 28 6.99 6.86 1.98
C GLN A 28 7.91 8.09 2.10
N VAL A 29 8.61 8.30 3.21
CA VAL A 29 9.66 9.33 3.33
C VAL A 29 10.77 9.06 2.31
N MET A 30 11.22 7.81 2.22
CA MET A 30 12.26 7.42 1.26
C MET A 30 11.79 7.55 -0.19
N LEU A 31 10.54 7.18 -0.50
CA LEU A 31 9.95 7.48 -1.82
C LEU A 31 9.94 8.98 -2.09
N THR A 32 9.50 9.80 -1.13
CA THR A 32 9.49 11.26 -1.28
C THR A 32 10.89 11.79 -1.61
N GLN A 33 11.92 11.27 -0.94
CA GLN A 33 13.32 11.61 -1.20
C GLN A 33 13.75 11.24 -2.63
N ASP A 34 13.38 10.05 -3.13
CA ASP A 34 13.74 9.62 -4.50
C ASP A 34 13.07 10.49 -5.59
N TYR A 35 11.88 11.00 -5.30
CA TYR A 35 11.05 11.77 -6.22
C TYR A 35 11.16 13.29 -6.06
N VAL A 36 12.11 13.78 -5.26
CA VAL A 36 12.40 15.23 -5.14
C VAL A 36 12.58 15.84 -6.53
N ARG A 37 11.84 16.91 -6.82
CA ARG A 37 11.81 17.64 -8.11
C ARG A 37 11.25 16.84 -9.29
N LYS A 38 10.58 15.70 -9.03
CA LYS A 38 10.12 14.75 -10.06
C LYS A 38 8.65 14.37 -9.93
N ALA A 39 8.19 14.03 -8.72
CA ALA A 39 6.80 13.66 -8.45
C ALA A 39 6.38 14.08 -7.05
N ASP A 40 5.09 14.33 -6.86
CA ASP A 40 4.51 14.53 -5.54
C ASP A 40 4.17 13.16 -4.94
N VAL A 41 4.72 12.83 -3.77
CA VAL A 41 4.38 11.59 -3.06
C VAL A 41 3.44 11.91 -1.91
N VAL A 42 2.20 11.44 -1.98
CA VAL A 42 1.11 11.81 -1.06
C VAL A 42 0.71 10.64 -0.18
N ASN A 43 0.79 10.83 1.14
CA ASN A 43 0.36 9.84 2.12
C ASN A 43 -1.16 9.90 2.35
N ARG A 44 -1.83 8.74 2.21
CA ARG A 44 -3.23 8.51 2.53
C ARG A 44 -3.36 7.22 3.35
N GLY A 45 -2.56 7.13 4.42
CA GLY A 45 -2.67 6.08 5.43
C GLY A 45 -3.60 6.51 6.56
N CYS A 46 -4.45 5.60 7.03
CA CYS A 46 -5.34 5.85 8.16
C CYS A 46 -5.21 4.72 9.18
N SER A 47 -4.63 5.01 10.34
CA SER A 47 -4.39 4.02 11.38
C SER A 47 -5.66 3.30 11.82
N GLY A 48 -5.60 1.97 11.86
CA GLY A 48 -6.70 1.10 12.24
C GLY A 48 -7.75 0.84 11.14
N TRP A 49 -7.63 1.47 9.97
CA TRP A 49 -8.59 1.29 8.89
C TRP A 49 -8.42 -0.05 8.17
N THR A 50 -9.53 -0.53 7.65
CA THR A 50 -9.67 -1.76 6.87
C THR A 50 -10.12 -1.43 5.45
N THR A 51 -10.23 -2.44 4.59
CA THR A 51 -10.86 -2.25 3.27
C THR A 51 -12.31 -1.76 3.37
N ARG A 52 -13.05 -2.16 4.42
CA ARG A 52 -14.44 -1.76 4.68
C ARG A 52 -14.56 -0.26 4.95
N ASP A 53 -13.55 0.36 5.55
CA ASP A 53 -13.54 1.80 5.85
C ASP A 53 -13.22 2.64 4.61
N TRP A 54 -12.38 2.11 3.73
CA TRP A 54 -11.94 2.81 2.50
C TRP A 54 -13.02 2.83 1.41
N VAL A 55 -13.78 1.76 1.23
CA VAL A 55 -14.80 1.66 0.15
C VAL A 55 -15.80 2.85 0.18
N PRO A 56 -16.39 3.25 1.31
CA PRO A 56 -17.27 4.42 1.38
C PRO A 56 -16.58 5.77 1.10
N LYS A 57 -15.24 5.84 1.13
CA LYS A 57 -14.48 7.08 0.91
C LYS A 57 -14.06 7.29 -0.55
N LEU A 58 -14.29 6.32 -1.42
CA LEU A 58 -13.97 6.41 -2.85
C LEU A 58 -14.50 7.70 -3.53
N PRO A 59 -15.75 8.16 -3.28
CA PRO A 59 -16.23 9.42 -3.88
C PRO A 59 -15.46 10.65 -3.38
N LEU A 60 -14.95 10.63 -2.15
CA LEU A 60 -14.15 11.72 -1.61
C LEU A 60 -12.77 11.76 -2.29
N LEU A 61 -12.14 10.61 -2.46
CA LEU A 61 -10.87 10.47 -3.17
C LEU A 61 -10.97 10.94 -4.62
N GLY A 62 -12.05 10.58 -5.32
CA GLY A 62 -12.32 11.04 -6.68
C GLY A 62 -12.41 12.57 -6.79
N ARG A 63 -13.04 13.23 -5.80
CA ARG A 63 -13.12 14.69 -5.75
C ARG A 63 -11.79 15.34 -5.40
N GLU A 64 -11.03 14.74 -4.49
CA GLU A 64 -9.75 15.28 -4.02
C GLU A 64 -8.73 15.45 -5.15
N TRP A 65 -8.68 14.51 -6.09
CA TRP A 65 -7.74 14.54 -7.23
C TRP A 65 -8.42 14.74 -8.59
N SER A 66 -9.62 15.33 -8.63
CA SER A 66 -10.34 15.57 -9.88
C SER A 66 -9.58 16.48 -10.85
N HIS A 67 -8.85 17.47 -10.32
CA HIS A 67 -8.09 18.45 -11.11
C HIS A 67 -6.65 18.00 -11.43
N LYS A 68 -6.10 17.08 -10.64
CA LYS A 68 -4.75 16.52 -10.83
C LYS A 68 -4.77 15.03 -10.46
N PRO A 69 -5.26 14.16 -11.35
CA PRO A 69 -5.36 12.72 -11.10
C PRO A 69 -4.02 12.08 -10.74
N PRO A 70 -3.99 11.07 -9.87
CA PRO A 70 -2.77 10.32 -9.59
C PRO A 70 -2.28 9.56 -10.81
N SER A 71 -0.96 9.46 -10.95
CA SER A 71 -0.31 8.61 -11.95
C SER A 71 -0.09 7.20 -11.42
N LEU A 72 0.05 7.04 -10.10
CA LEU A 72 0.16 5.76 -9.41
C LEU A 72 -0.53 5.83 -8.05
N ILE A 73 -1.31 4.80 -7.73
CA ILE A 73 -1.83 4.55 -6.39
C ILE A 73 -1.31 3.21 -5.90
N THR A 74 -0.58 3.19 -4.78
CA THR A 74 -0.31 1.94 -4.04
C THR A 74 -1.43 1.68 -3.07
N ILE A 75 -1.93 0.44 -2.96
CA ILE A 75 -2.98 0.05 -2.01
C ILE A 75 -2.38 -0.97 -1.03
N PHE A 76 -2.19 -0.57 0.22
CA PHE A 76 -1.60 -1.39 1.28
C PHE A 76 -2.60 -1.60 2.41
N LEU A 77 -3.37 -2.69 2.30
CA LEU A 77 -4.45 -3.04 3.21
C LEU A 77 -4.48 -4.55 3.43
N GLY A 78 -5.04 -4.98 4.55
CA GLY A 78 -5.15 -6.40 4.92
C GLY A 78 -4.63 -6.69 6.32
N ALA A 79 -3.76 -5.84 6.87
CA ALA A 79 -3.19 -6.07 8.21
C ALA A 79 -4.24 -5.93 9.32
N ASN A 80 -5.20 -5.02 9.13
CA ASN A 80 -6.34 -4.87 10.04
C ASN A 80 -7.49 -5.83 9.69
N ASP A 81 -7.78 -6.00 8.40
CA ASP A 81 -8.80 -6.94 7.90
C ASP A 81 -8.54 -8.37 8.42
N ALA A 82 -7.27 -8.79 8.47
CA ALA A 82 -6.81 -10.09 8.97
C ALA A 82 -6.78 -10.22 10.50
N ALA A 83 -7.32 -9.25 11.26
CA ALA A 83 -7.49 -9.41 12.69
C ALA A 83 -8.32 -10.66 13.00
N LEU A 84 -8.01 -11.36 14.08
CA LEU A 84 -8.75 -12.53 14.53
C LEU A 84 -10.07 -12.10 15.17
N LEU A 85 -11.12 -12.92 15.09
CA LEU A 85 -12.32 -12.68 15.87
C LEU A 85 -12.01 -12.75 17.37
N PRO A 86 -12.63 -11.91 18.22
CA PRO A 86 -13.74 -10.99 17.91
C PRO A 86 -13.32 -9.55 17.60
N GLU A 87 -12.08 -9.30 17.16
CA GLU A 87 -11.60 -7.93 16.92
C GLU A 87 -12.51 -7.18 15.91
N PRO A 88 -12.89 -5.92 16.21
CA PRO A 88 -13.83 -5.17 15.38
C PRO A 88 -13.30 -4.86 13.97
N GLN A 89 -11.97 -4.90 13.82
CA GLN A 89 -11.29 -4.69 12.55
C GLN A 89 -11.38 -5.91 11.62
N HIS A 90 -11.80 -7.08 12.10
CA HIS A 90 -11.95 -8.26 11.26
C HIS A 90 -12.89 -7.98 10.08
N VAL A 91 -12.42 -8.26 8.86
CA VAL A 91 -13.20 -8.22 7.63
C VAL A 91 -13.11 -9.60 7.00
N PRO A 92 -14.21 -10.35 6.82
CA PRO A 92 -14.15 -11.69 6.24
C PRO A 92 -13.36 -11.75 4.94
N LEU A 93 -12.56 -12.81 4.74
CA LEU A 93 -11.60 -12.91 3.63
C LEU A 93 -12.22 -12.63 2.25
N GLU A 94 -13.41 -13.17 1.98
CA GLU A 94 -14.13 -12.91 0.73
C GLU A 94 -14.55 -11.45 0.59
N THR A 95 -14.98 -10.81 1.69
CA THR A 95 -15.31 -9.38 1.72
C THR A 95 -14.07 -8.53 1.51
N TYR A 96 -12.92 -8.87 2.10
CA TYR A 96 -11.64 -8.20 1.84
C TYR A 96 -11.28 -8.25 0.36
N ALA A 97 -11.31 -9.43 -0.26
CA ALA A 97 -11.01 -9.59 -1.68
C ALA A 97 -12.00 -8.82 -2.57
N GLY A 98 -13.29 -8.87 -2.25
CA GLY A 98 -14.34 -8.09 -2.91
C GLY A 98 -14.12 -6.58 -2.79
N ASN A 99 -13.71 -6.10 -1.62
CA ASN A 99 -13.43 -4.69 -1.40
C ASN A 99 -12.20 -4.22 -2.17
N LEU A 100 -11.12 -5.00 -2.23
CA LEU A 100 -9.96 -4.67 -3.09
C LEU A 100 -10.37 -4.54 -4.55
N LYS A 101 -11.22 -5.44 -5.04
CA LYS A 101 -11.78 -5.40 -6.40
C LYS A 101 -12.62 -4.15 -6.65
N ILE A 102 -13.43 -3.72 -5.67
CA ILE A 102 -14.21 -2.48 -5.72
C ILE A 102 -13.29 -1.27 -5.74
N LEU A 103 -12.29 -1.20 -4.84
CA LEU A 103 -11.32 -0.11 -4.79
C LEU A 103 -10.63 0.08 -6.15
N LEU A 104 -10.08 -1.00 -6.71
CA LEU A 104 -9.44 -0.97 -8.03
C LEU A 104 -10.41 -0.56 -9.13
N GLN A 105 -11.60 -1.16 -9.19
CA GLN A 105 -12.57 -0.86 -10.25
C GLN A 105 -13.03 0.60 -10.22
N THR A 106 -13.38 1.11 -9.04
CA THR A 106 -13.86 2.49 -8.91
C THR A 106 -12.76 3.50 -9.15
N LEU A 107 -11.54 3.28 -8.61
CA LEU A 107 -10.42 4.21 -8.83
C LEU A 107 -9.96 4.20 -10.28
N SER A 108 -9.89 3.04 -10.94
CA SER A 108 -9.56 2.98 -12.38
C SER A 108 -10.60 3.69 -13.24
N ALA A 109 -11.89 3.57 -12.91
CA ALA A 109 -12.95 4.30 -13.62
C ALA A 109 -12.88 5.82 -13.37
N THR A 110 -12.45 6.23 -12.18
CA THR A 110 -12.32 7.64 -11.79
C THR A 110 -11.05 8.28 -12.37
N PHE A 111 -9.96 7.51 -12.47
CA PHE A 111 -8.66 7.94 -12.96
C PHE A 111 -8.15 6.98 -14.05
N PRO A 112 -8.62 7.11 -15.30
CA PRO A 112 -8.33 6.14 -16.37
C PRO A 112 -6.84 5.94 -16.70
N ASP A 113 -6.02 6.97 -16.48
CA ASP A 113 -4.58 6.93 -16.74
C ASP A 113 -3.76 6.49 -15.52
N CYS A 114 -4.39 6.27 -14.37
CA CYS A 114 -3.72 5.87 -13.13
C CYS A 114 -3.23 4.41 -13.21
N ARG A 115 -2.02 4.17 -12.71
CA ARG A 115 -1.49 2.82 -12.45
C ARG A 115 -1.75 2.41 -11.00
N PHE A 116 -1.70 1.11 -10.73
CA PHE A 116 -2.00 0.56 -9.41
C PHE A 116 -0.94 -0.43 -8.98
N LEU A 117 -0.58 -0.43 -7.71
CA LEU A 117 0.32 -1.43 -7.13
C LEU A 117 -0.32 -1.94 -5.84
N LEU A 118 -0.66 -3.22 -5.78
CA LEU A 118 -1.14 -3.82 -4.53
C LEU A 118 0.05 -4.20 -3.65
N LEU A 119 -0.09 -3.99 -2.35
CA LEU A 119 0.90 -4.35 -1.34
C LEU A 119 0.22 -5.30 -0.35
N THR A 120 0.71 -6.54 -0.23
CA THR A 120 0.10 -7.55 0.67
C THR A 120 0.35 -7.16 2.14
N PRO A 121 -0.52 -7.53 3.10
CA PRO A 121 -0.19 -7.40 4.51
C PRO A 121 1.14 -8.12 4.80
N PRO A 122 2.05 -7.52 5.58
CA PRO A 122 3.33 -8.17 5.91
C PRO A 122 3.12 -9.34 6.89
N PRO A 123 4.16 -10.14 7.15
CA PRO A 123 4.12 -11.15 8.21
C PRO A 123 3.87 -10.53 9.58
N ILE A 124 3.20 -11.30 10.44
CA ILE A 124 2.93 -10.94 11.84
C ILE A 124 3.86 -11.72 12.75
N ASP A 125 4.32 -11.09 13.83
CA ASP A 125 5.01 -11.80 14.91
C ASP A 125 3.98 -12.33 15.93
N ASP A 126 3.62 -13.61 15.80
CA ASP A 126 2.67 -14.32 16.67
C ASP A 126 3.07 -14.31 18.16
N THR A 127 4.33 -14.04 18.46
CA THR A 127 4.81 -13.98 19.85
C THR A 127 4.46 -12.66 20.52
N ARG A 128 4.27 -11.58 19.75
CA ARG A 128 4.06 -10.22 20.26
C ARG A 128 2.63 -9.71 20.14
N ILE A 129 1.86 -10.23 19.19
CA ILE A 129 0.47 -9.83 18.96
C ILE A 129 -0.44 -11.04 19.07
N LYS A 130 -1.58 -10.86 19.76
CA LYS A 130 -2.60 -11.90 19.95
C LYS A 130 -3.88 -11.65 19.17
N SER A 131 -4.12 -10.40 18.78
CA SER A 131 -5.31 -10.00 18.03
C SER A 131 -5.23 -10.37 16.53
N ARG A 132 -4.08 -10.86 16.07
CA ARG A 132 -3.72 -11.19 14.67
C ARG A 132 -2.78 -12.40 14.71
N SER A 133 -2.69 -13.12 13.60
CA SER A 133 -1.68 -14.17 13.43
C SER A 133 -1.06 -14.15 12.03
N ASN A 134 0.15 -14.67 11.91
CA ASN A 134 0.86 -14.77 10.64
C ASN A 134 0.15 -15.70 9.66
N ALA A 135 -0.42 -16.79 10.19
CA ALA A 135 -1.21 -17.73 9.41
C ALA A 135 -2.46 -17.08 8.81
N GLU A 136 -3.14 -16.22 9.59
CA GLU A 136 -4.31 -15.49 9.08
C GLU A 136 -3.88 -14.44 8.06
N ALA A 137 -2.86 -13.63 8.37
CA ALA A 137 -2.30 -12.64 7.45
C ALA A 137 -1.91 -13.26 6.09
N GLY A 138 -1.36 -14.48 6.09
CA GLY A 138 -1.01 -15.22 4.88
C GLY A 138 -2.20 -15.53 3.97
N LYS A 139 -3.40 -15.76 4.53
CA LYS A 139 -4.63 -15.94 3.73
C LYS A 139 -5.01 -14.65 3.01
N TYR A 140 -4.91 -13.51 3.70
CA TYR A 140 -5.22 -12.19 3.12
C TYR A 140 -4.15 -11.77 2.10
N ALA A 141 -2.88 -12.08 2.34
CA ALA A 141 -1.81 -11.89 1.37
C ALA A 141 -2.06 -12.71 0.09
N ALA A 142 -2.39 -14.00 0.22
CA ALA A 142 -2.73 -14.84 -0.92
C ALA A 142 -3.95 -14.32 -1.70
N ALA A 143 -5.00 -13.86 -0.98
CA ALA A 143 -6.16 -13.25 -1.62
C ALA A 143 -5.81 -11.93 -2.35
N CYS A 144 -4.95 -11.10 -1.77
CA CYS A 144 -4.45 -9.88 -2.42
C CYS A 144 -3.68 -10.20 -3.71
N VAL A 145 -2.79 -11.20 -3.68
CA VAL A 145 -2.07 -11.70 -4.87
C VAL A 145 -3.05 -12.21 -5.93
N ALA A 146 -4.05 -13.00 -5.53
CA ALA A 146 -5.06 -13.51 -6.46
C ALA A 146 -5.88 -12.39 -7.10
N VAL A 147 -6.27 -11.37 -6.34
CA VAL A 147 -6.95 -10.18 -6.87
C VAL A 147 -6.05 -9.43 -7.86
N GLY A 148 -4.77 -9.27 -7.54
CA GLY A 148 -3.80 -8.66 -8.45
C GLY A 148 -3.70 -9.41 -9.77
N ALA A 149 -3.58 -10.74 -9.73
CA ALA A 149 -3.56 -11.58 -10.93
C ALA A 149 -4.85 -11.46 -11.76
N GLU A 150 -6.02 -11.54 -11.12
CA GLU A 150 -7.34 -11.41 -11.76
C GLU A 150 -7.51 -10.04 -12.44
N ARG A 151 -7.04 -8.96 -11.80
CA ARG A 151 -7.18 -7.59 -12.28
C ARG A 151 -5.99 -7.10 -13.12
N GLN A 152 -5.00 -7.97 -13.35
CA GLN A 152 -3.75 -7.64 -14.03
C GLN A 152 -3.02 -6.44 -13.39
N VAL A 153 -3.08 -6.36 -12.06
CA VAL A 153 -2.41 -5.35 -11.25
C VAL A 153 -1.20 -6.01 -10.57
N PRO A 154 0.02 -5.45 -10.74
CA PRO A 154 1.21 -5.93 -10.05
C PRO A 154 1.03 -5.92 -8.52
N VAL A 155 1.70 -6.86 -7.86
CA VAL A 155 1.63 -7.03 -6.40
C VAL A 155 3.03 -7.11 -5.83
N VAL A 156 3.30 -6.36 -4.76
CA VAL A 156 4.45 -6.60 -3.89
C VAL A 156 3.99 -7.52 -2.76
N ASP A 157 4.47 -8.75 -2.79
CA ASP A 157 4.14 -9.74 -1.76
C ASP A 157 5.09 -9.65 -0.56
N PHE A 158 4.81 -8.71 0.34
CA PHE A 158 5.56 -8.52 1.58
C PHE A 158 5.48 -9.74 2.49
N TRP A 159 4.33 -10.42 2.55
CA TRP A 159 4.17 -11.63 3.35
C TRP A 159 5.22 -12.66 2.99
N THR A 160 5.31 -13.04 1.71
CA THR A 160 6.31 -14.01 1.25
C THR A 160 7.74 -13.47 1.39
N ALA A 161 7.98 -12.22 1.00
CA ALA A 161 9.33 -11.66 0.97
C ALA A 161 9.97 -11.44 2.36
N MET A 162 9.17 -11.24 3.39
CA MET A 162 9.63 -10.91 4.76
C MET A 162 9.40 -12.03 5.77
N GLN A 163 9.07 -13.24 5.32
CA GLN A 163 8.85 -14.38 6.20
C GLN A 163 10.04 -14.65 7.12
N ASN A 164 9.76 -14.96 8.40
CA ASN A 164 10.75 -15.25 9.44
C ASN A 164 11.72 -14.08 9.72
N MET A 165 11.30 -12.83 9.47
CA MET A 165 12.08 -11.63 9.75
C MET A 165 11.41 -10.73 10.81
N PRO A 166 11.15 -11.23 12.04
CA PRO A 166 10.47 -10.44 13.08
C PRO A 166 11.26 -9.18 13.49
N HIS A 167 12.58 -9.17 13.24
CA HIS A 167 13.45 -8.01 13.45
C HIS A 167 13.12 -6.81 12.53
N LEU A 168 12.24 -6.97 11.53
CA LEU A 168 11.72 -5.87 10.71
C LEU A 168 10.52 -5.16 11.36
N LEU A 169 9.98 -5.72 12.45
CA LEU A 169 8.78 -5.23 13.11
C LEU A 169 9.12 -4.53 14.44
N SER A 170 8.42 -3.46 14.77
CA SER A 170 8.60 -2.72 16.03
C SER A 170 7.79 -3.31 17.19
N ASP A 171 6.57 -3.75 16.89
CA ASP A 171 5.58 -4.26 17.85
C ASP A 171 5.02 -5.64 17.46
N GLY A 172 5.52 -6.22 16.37
CA GLY A 172 5.02 -7.47 15.78
C GLY A 172 4.03 -7.27 14.64
N LEU A 173 3.72 -6.03 14.25
CA LEU A 173 2.88 -5.68 13.11
C LEU A 173 3.47 -4.54 12.28
N HIS A 174 3.85 -3.43 12.90
CA HIS A 174 4.34 -2.25 12.19
C HIS A 174 5.82 -2.39 11.85
N PHE A 175 6.20 -1.89 10.68
CA PHE A 175 7.61 -1.82 10.31
C PHE A 175 8.39 -0.88 11.23
N ASN A 176 9.53 -1.37 11.71
CA ASN A 176 10.57 -0.50 12.27
C ASN A 176 11.43 0.09 11.13
N ARG A 177 12.57 0.70 11.47
CA ARG A 177 13.48 1.28 10.47
C ARG A 177 13.95 0.28 9.41
N ALA A 178 14.39 -0.91 9.82
CA ALA A 178 14.85 -1.94 8.89
C ALA A 178 13.70 -2.44 7.99
N GLY A 179 12.51 -2.64 8.57
CA GLY A 179 11.32 -3.03 7.83
C GLY A 179 10.91 -2.01 6.77
N ASN A 180 10.94 -0.72 7.09
CA ASN A 180 10.62 0.34 6.14
C ASN A 180 11.64 0.43 4.99
N ILE A 181 12.93 0.23 5.27
CA ILE A 181 13.97 0.18 4.23
C ILE A 181 13.73 -1.00 3.27
N ALA A 182 13.43 -2.18 3.81
CA ALA A 182 13.11 -3.35 2.99
C ALA A 182 11.83 -3.12 2.16
N ALA A 183 10.78 -2.54 2.76
CA ALA A 183 9.54 -2.23 2.08
C ALA A 183 9.74 -1.24 0.92
N HIS A 184 10.50 -0.15 1.16
CA HIS A 184 10.88 0.82 0.13
C HIS A 184 11.60 0.16 -1.04
N ALA A 185 12.61 -0.66 -0.78
CA ALA A 185 13.39 -1.32 -1.83
C ALA A 185 12.50 -2.19 -2.73
N LEU A 186 11.58 -2.96 -2.13
CA LEU A 186 10.63 -3.81 -2.85
C LEU A 186 9.62 -2.99 -3.66
N ILE A 187 9.05 -1.93 -3.08
CA ILE A 187 8.11 -1.03 -3.78
C ILE A 187 8.81 -0.37 -4.97
N LEU A 188 9.99 0.19 -4.77
CA LEU A 188 10.72 0.90 -5.82
C LEU A 188 11.16 -0.06 -6.93
N SER A 189 11.58 -1.27 -6.58
CA SER A 189 11.87 -2.33 -7.56
C SER A 189 10.63 -2.67 -8.39
N ALA A 190 9.46 -2.82 -7.77
CA ALA A 190 8.23 -3.10 -8.47
C ALA A 190 7.79 -1.96 -9.39
N ILE A 191 7.96 -0.69 -8.96
CA ILE A 191 7.71 0.47 -9.82
C ILE A 191 8.63 0.43 -11.05
N ARG A 192 9.94 0.21 -10.87
CA ARG A 192 10.89 0.09 -11.98
C ARG A 192 10.52 -1.01 -12.97
N GLN A 193 10.14 -2.17 -12.45
CA GLN A 193 9.82 -3.34 -13.26
C GLN A 193 8.51 -3.19 -14.04
N HIS A 194 7.45 -2.72 -13.39
CA HIS A 194 6.11 -2.74 -13.96
C HIS A 194 5.68 -1.40 -14.55
N TYR A 195 6.22 -0.30 -14.04
CA TYR A 195 5.90 1.08 -14.44
C TYR A 195 7.18 1.88 -14.68
N PRO A 196 8.07 1.45 -15.61
CA PRO A 196 9.39 2.06 -15.79
C PRO A 196 9.33 3.56 -16.09
N ALA A 197 8.27 4.06 -16.76
CA ALA A 197 8.06 5.48 -17.01
C ALA A 197 7.79 6.32 -15.74
N LEU A 198 7.46 5.67 -14.62
CA LEU A 198 7.29 6.28 -13.31
C LEU A 198 8.48 6.02 -12.37
N ALA A 199 9.52 5.32 -12.81
CA ALA A 199 10.74 5.17 -12.02
C ALA A 199 11.38 6.57 -11.78
N PRO A 200 12.00 6.83 -10.61
CA PRO A 200 12.60 8.13 -10.34
C PRO A 200 13.58 8.58 -11.42
N GLU A 201 14.42 7.68 -11.92
CA GLU A 201 15.38 7.95 -12.99
C GLU A 201 14.77 8.24 -14.37
N ALA A 202 13.50 7.87 -14.60
CA ALA A 202 12.81 8.10 -15.87
C ALA A 202 12.03 9.42 -15.92
N LEU A 203 11.76 10.03 -14.76
CA LEU A 203 11.04 11.29 -14.66
C LEU A 203 11.98 12.49 -14.81
N PRO A 204 11.54 13.55 -15.50
CA PRO A 204 12.36 14.75 -15.65
C PRO A 204 12.44 15.51 -14.32
N SER A 205 13.58 16.17 -14.08
CA SER A 205 13.82 16.97 -12.86
C SER A 205 13.52 18.44 -13.12
N GLU A 206 12.24 18.80 -13.14
CA GLU A 206 11.74 20.09 -13.67
C GLU A 206 11.32 21.11 -12.61
N PHE A 207 11.12 20.69 -11.36
CA PHE A 207 10.70 21.57 -10.26
C PHE A 207 11.82 21.85 -9.28
#